data_AF-A0A0A9D3E9-F1
#
_entry.id   AF-A0A0A9D3E9-F1
#
_cell.length_a   1.000
_cell.length_b   1.000
_cell.length_c   1.000
_cell.angle_alpha   90.00
_cell.angle_beta   90.00
_cell.angle_gamma   90.00
#
_symmetry.space_group_name_H-M   'P 1'
#
loop_
_entity.id
_entity.type
_entity.pdbx_description
1 polymer ?
#
loop_
_entity_poly.entity_id
_entity_poly.type
_entity_poly.pdbx_seq_one_letter_code
_entity_poly.pdbx_strand_id
1 'polypeptide(L)'
;MVKHGDPLFLRHLAIAEIWGLLALRLADDPVLPFDYQAYASQLQEHTNAFAVMLNNRQAVNLMNGFINNLSGAAMEVLKEAKKLQLDLYDEHSMMRRRLLNDRLLLAERSFLQTEGLQGRGWFKHLLYSPPEDYDSKLSFFPGIADAISRSGNLSSEERQVAVQHEVWKVSRAIQRAASVLRGEFSQQNEPSNLSFSVAP
;
A
#
# COMPACT_ATOMS: atom_id res chain seq x y z
N MET A 1 33.41 -15.58 -5.61
CA MET A 1 33.49 -14.32 -4.84
C MET A 1 34.88 -13.71 -4.84
N VAL A 2 35.89 -14.32 -4.22
CA VAL A 2 37.24 -13.72 -4.04
C VAL A 2 37.99 -13.36 -5.33
N LYS A 3 37.73 -14.04 -6.46
CA LYS A 3 38.45 -13.77 -7.72
C LYS A 3 37.75 -12.79 -8.66
N HIS A 4 36.42 -12.75 -8.69
CA HIS A 4 35.65 -12.01 -9.71
C HIS A 4 34.42 -11.26 -9.18
N GLY A 5 33.97 -11.53 -7.94
CA GLY A 5 32.74 -10.93 -7.39
C GLY A 5 33.04 -9.78 -6.42
N ASP A 6 33.84 -10.08 -5.40
CA ASP A 6 34.25 -9.12 -4.38
C ASP A 6 35.58 -9.55 -3.74
N PRO A 7 36.73 -9.30 -4.40
CA PRO A 7 38.02 -9.80 -3.95
C PRO A 7 38.47 -9.32 -2.56
N LEU A 8 38.06 -8.11 -2.18
CA LEU A 8 38.40 -7.50 -0.89
C LEU A 8 37.24 -7.58 0.11
N PHE A 9 36.12 -8.24 -0.26
CA PHE A 9 34.90 -8.32 0.55
C PHE A 9 34.27 -6.97 0.95
N LEU A 10 34.67 -5.87 0.32
CA LEU A 10 34.18 -4.53 0.69
C LEU A 10 32.69 -4.38 0.40
N ARG A 11 32.16 -5.06 -0.63
CA ARG A 11 30.72 -5.04 -0.95
C ARG A 11 29.93 -5.88 0.04
N HIS A 12 30.47 -7.04 0.44
CA HIS A 12 29.85 -7.86 1.48
C HIS A 12 29.83 -7.12 2.82
N LEU A 13 30.93 -6.44 3.17
CA LEU A 13 31.01 -5.60 4.37
C LEU A 13 29.95 -4.49 4.31
N ALA A 14 29.89 -3.74 3.21
CA ALA A 14 28.90 -2.66 3.04
C ALA A 14 27.45 -3.17 3.14
N ILE A 15 27.14 -4.33 2.54
CA ILE A 15 25.81 -4.95 2.64
C ILE A 15 25.53 -5.39 4.08
N ALA A 16 26.51 -5.98 4.77
CA ALA A 16 26.38 -6.35 6.18
C ALA A 16 26.13 -5.13 7.08
N GLU A 17 26.81 -4.00 6.82
CA GLU A 17 26.57 -2.75 7.53
C GLU A 17 25.15 -2.21 7.29
N ILE A 18 24.67 -2.21 6.04
CA ILE A 18 23.30 -1.78 5.72
C ILE A 18 22.26 -2.65 6.43
N TRP A 19 22.38 -3.99 6.33
CA TRP A 19 21.43 -4.90 6.99
C TRP A 19 21.52 -4.83 8.52
N GLY A 20 22.73 -4.68 9.07
CA GLY A 20 22.94 -4.53 10.50
C GLY A 20 22.29 -3.25 11.04
N LEU A 21 22.49 -2.12 10.36
CA LEU A 21 21.87 -0.84 10.74
C LEU A 21 20.33 -0.87 10.59
N LEU A 22 19.82 -1.50 9.53
CA LEU A 22 18.39 -1.68 9.35
C LEU A 22 17.78 -2.52 10.47
N ALA A 23 18.41 -3.66 10.81
CA ALA A 23 17.96 -4.53 11.88
C ALA A 23 17.97 -3.83 13.24
N LEU A 24 19.04 -3.08 13.55
CA LEU A 24 19.12 -2.28 14.78
C LEU A 24 18.01 -1.25 14.87
N ARG A 25 17.76 -0.49 13.79
CA ARG A 25 16.68 0.51 13.77
C ARG A 25 15.29 -0.12 13.95
N LEU A 26 15.02 -1.22 13.26
CA LEU A 26 13.72 -1.90 13.37
C LEU A 26 13.51 -2.56 14.75
N ALA A 27 14.58 -2.94 15.45
CA ALA A 27 14.50 -3.55 16.77
C ALA A 27 14.43 -2.52 17.91
N ASP A 28 15.20 -1.43 17.81
CA ASP A 28 15.45 -0.52 18.93
C ASP A 28 14.78 0.85 18.81
N ASP A 29 14.39 1.31 17.60
CA ASP A 29 13.77 2.63 17.46
C ASP A 29 12.41 2.67 18.21
N PRO A 30 12.15 3.67 19.08
CA PRO A 30 10.91 3.73 19.86
C PRO A 30 9.63 3.80 19.02
N VAL A 31 9.74 4.35 17.80
CA VAL A 31 8.68 4.39 16.80
C VAL A 31 9.25 3.83 15.50
N LEU A 32 8.52 2.93 14.84
CA LEU A 32 8.97 2.28 13.62
C LEU A 32 9.29 3.31 12.51
N PRO A 33 10.44 3.20 11.83
CA PRO A 33 10.87 4.15 10.82
C PRO A 33 10.18 3.92 9.45
N PHE A 34 8.85 3.76 9.45
CA PHE A 34 8.05 3.57 8.23
C PHE A 34 7.54 4.91 7.69
N ASP A 35 7.74 5.14 6.39
CA ASP A 35 7.35 6.38 5.72
C ASP A 35 6.17 6.15 4.77
N TYR A 36 4.95 6.35 5.29
CA TYR A 36 3.72 6.29 4.50
C TYR A 36 3.49 7.52 3.62
N GLN A 37 4.24 8.61 3.81
CA GLN A 37 4.16 9.78 2.94
C GLN A 37 4.86 9.49 1.61
N ALA A 38 6.06 8.90 1.67
CA ALA A 38 6.74 8.37 0.49
C ALA A 38 5.89 7.29 -0.21
N TYR A 39 5.23 6.41 0.55
CA TYR A 39 4.33 5.39 0.00
C TYR A 39 3.15 6.02 -0.76
N ALA A 40 2.50 7.04 -0.19
CA ALA A 40 1.41 7.74 -0.85
C ALA A 40 1.87 8.44 -2.15
N SER A 41 3.07 9.05 -2.15
CA SER A 41 3.68 9.61 -3.37
C SER A 41 3.92 8.54 -4.43
N GLN A 42 4.42 7.37 -4.05
CA GLN A 42 4.62 6.26 -4.98
C GLN A 42 3.29 5.75 -5.57
N LEU A 43 2.24 5.64 -4.76
CA LEU A 43 0.90 5.28 -5.26
C LEU A 43 0.35 6.32 -6.24
N GLN A 44 0.64 7.60 -6.01
CA GLN A 44 0.26 8.67 -6.94
C GLN A 44 0.97 8.52 -8.29
N GLU A 45 2.26 8.20 -8.29
CA GLU A 45 3.03 7.92 -9.51
C GLU A 45 2.47 6.71 -10.27
N HIS A 46 2.22 5.61 -9.57
CA HIS A 46 1.62 4.40 -10.16
C HIS A 46 0.24 4.68 -10.79
N THR A 47 -0.59 5.46 -10.10
CA THR A 47 -1.92 5.84 -10.58
C THR A 47 -1.84 6.76 -11.80
N ASN A 48 -0.87 7.68 -11.84
CA ASN A 48 -0.63 8.53 -13.01
C ASN A 48 -0.12 7.72 -14.21
N ALA A 49 0.81 6.78 -13.99
CA ALA A 49 1.29 5.88 -15.05
C ALA A 49 0.15 4.99 -15.59
N PHE A 50 -0.70 4.49 -14.70
CA PHE A 50 -1.92 3.76 -15.07
C PHE A 50 -2.89 4.62 -15.92
N ALA A 51 -3.09 5.89 -15.55
CA ALA A 51 -3.95 6.83 -16.27
C ALA A 51 -3.56 7.00 -17.73
N VAL A 52 -2.25 7.17 -17.97
CA VAL A 52 -1.68 7.38 -19.31
C VAL A 52 -1.87 6.13 -20.17
N MET A 53 -1.73 4.94 -19.58
CA MET A 53 -1.79 3.67 -20.32
C MET A 53 -3.19 3.31 -20.80
N LEU A 54 -4.23 3.57 -19.99
CA LEU A 54 -5.60 3.09 -20.27
C LEU A 54 -6.59 4.20 -20.63
N ASN A 55 -6.15 5.46 -20.68
CA ASN A 55 -7.02 6.63 -20.92
C ASN A 55 -8.25 6.69 -19.99
N ASN A 56 -8.16 6.06 -18.81
CA ASN A 56 -9.28 5.90 -17.88
C ASN A 56 -9.23 6.93 -16.75
N ARG A 57 -9.57 8.18 -17.09
CA ARG A 57 -9.49 9.33 -16.16
C ARG A 57 -10.43 9.21 -14.96
N GLN A 58 -11.58 8.55 -15.12
CA GLN A 58 -12.57 8.41 -14.04
C GLN A 58 -12.05 7.50 -12.92
N ALA A 59 -11.51 6.34 -13.26
CA ALA A 59 -10.91 5.41 -12.30
C ALA A 59 -9.75 6.05 -11.52
N VAL A 60 -8.94 6.84 -12.23
CA VAL A 60 -7.80 7.58 -11.67
C VAL A 60 -8.25 8.66 -10.69
N ASN A 61 -9.27 9.44 -11.05
CA ASN A 61 -9.80 10.47 -10.16
C ASN A 61 -10.34 9.88 -8.84
N LEU A 62 -10.98 8.70 -8.91
CA LEU A 62 -11.43 7.98 -7.71
C LEU A 62 -10.23 7.56 -6.85
N MET A 63 -9.22 6.93 -7.43
CA MET A 63 -8.01 6.51 -6.70
C MET A 63 -7.25 7.69 -6.09
N ASN A 64 -7.14 8.81 -6.79
CA ASN A 64 -6.49 10.03 -6.29
C ASN A 64 -7.17 10.55 -5.02
N GLY A 65 -8.50 10.48 -4.90
CA GLY A 65 -9.20 10.85 -3.68
C GLY A 65 -8.76 10.01 -2.48
N PHE A 66 -8.66 8.70 -2.65
CA PHE A 66 -8.20 7.77 -1.61
C PHE A 66 -6.71 7.95 -1.28
N ILE A 67 -5.86 8.20 -2.28
CA ILE A 67 -4.43 8.44 -2.08
C ILE A 67 -4.19 9.75 -1.34
N ASN A 68 -4.93 10.81 -1.67
CA ASN A 68 -4.87 12.07 -0.92
C ASN A 68 -5.29 11.87 0.54
N ASN A 69 -6.31 11.03 0.78
CA ASN A 69 -6.73 10.68 2.13
C ASN A 69 -5.62 9.94 2.90
N LEU A 70 -4.96 8.97 2.25
CA LEU A 70 -3.81 8.26 2.80
C LEU A 70 -2.64 9.20 3.10
N SER A 71 -2.32 10.12 2.19
CA SER A 71 -1.28 11.14 2.37
C SER A 71 -1.57 12.04 3.58
N GLY A 72 -2.83 12.46 3.75
CA GLY A 72 -3.28 13.20 4.93
C GLY A 72 -3.08 12.41 6.23
N ALA A 73 -3.53 11.15 6.27
CA ALA A 73 -3.34 10.26 7.42
C ALA A 73 -1.84 10.01 7.72
N ALA A 74 -1.02 9.83 6.69
CA ALA A 74 0.42 9.66 6.83
C ALA A 74 1.10 10.90 7.43
N MET A 75 0.67 12.10 7.03
CA MET A 75 1.19 13.35 7.58
C MET A 75 0.79 13.55 9.06
N GLU A 76 -0.41 13.14 9.45
CA GLU A 76 -0.85 13.15 10.86
C GLU A 76 0.01 12.20 11.71
N VAL A 77 0.20 10.96 11.24
CA VAL A 77 1.06 9.96 11.88
C VAL A 77 2.51 10.43 11.97
N LEU A 78 3.04 11.08 10.93
CA LEU A 78 4.40 11.63 10.96
C LEU A 78 4.58 12.71 12.02
N LYS A 79 3.57 13.58 12.20
CA LYS A 79 3.56 14.60 13.27
C LYS A 79 3.47 13.94 14.65
N GLU A 80 2.62 12.94 14.80
CA GLU A 80 2.47 12.16 16.03
C GLU A 80 3.78 11.45 16.41
N ALA A 81 4.43 10.78 15.45
CA ALA A 81 5.71 10.11 15.62
C ALA A 81 6.81 11.07 16.10
N LYS A 82 6.94 12.24 15.45
CA LYS A 82 7.93 13.27 15.86
C LYS A 82 7.72 13.75 17.29
N LYS A 83 6.47 13.92 17.72
CA LYS A 83 6.16 14.30 19.10
C LYS A 83 6.56 13.21 20.09
N LEU A 84 6.15 11.96 19.81
CA LEU A 84 6.44 10.82 20.68
C LEU A 84 7.93 10.46 20.74
N GLN A 85 8.73 10.87 19.75
CA GLN A 85 10.18 10.68 19.76
C GLN A 85 10.89 11.63 20.72
N LEU A 86 10.33 12.81 20.99
CA LEU A 86 10.88 13.79 21.94
C LEU A 86 10.49 13.48 23.40
N ASP A 87 9.32 12.89 23.61
CA ASP A 87 8.75 12.63 24.95
C ASP A 87 9.22 11.28 25.54
N LEU A 88 10.51 11.17 25.90
CA LEU A 88 11.15 9.91 26.32
C LEU A 88 10.71 9.37 27.70
N TYR A 89 10.23 10.21 28.62
CA TYR A 89 10.11 9.87 30.06
C TYR A 89 8.66 9.79 30.61
N ASP A 90 7.64 9.82 29.75
CA ASP A 90 6.24 9.69 30.18
C ASP A 90 5.76 8.22 30.06
N GLU A 91 5.26 7.62 31.14
CA GLU A 91 4.72 6.25 31.12
C GLU A 91 3.57 6.11 30.11
N HIS A 92 2.76 7.15 29.93
CA HIS A 92 1.70 7.15 28.92
C HIS A 92 2.27 7.16 27.49
N SER A 93 3.49 7.67 27.29
CA SER A 93 4.16 7.66 25.99
C SER A 93 4.56 6.26 25.53
N MET A 94 4.85 5.32 26.44
CA MET A 94 5.12 3.92 26.06
C MET A 94 3.90 3.26 25.40
N MET A 95 2.72 3.41 26.01
CA MET A 95 1.48 2.85 25.45
C MET A 95 1.12 3.54 24.12
N ARG A 96 1.29 4.86 24.02
CA ARG A 96 1.04 5.61 22.77
C ARG A 96 1.97 5.19 21.64
N ARG A 97 3.27 5.01 21.91
CA ARG A 97 4.23 4.49 20.92
C ARG A 97 3.84 3.11 20.43
N ARG A 98 3.44 2.21 21.35
CA ARG A 98 2.97 0.88 20.97
C ARG A 98 1.76 0.94 20.04
N LEU A 99 0.76 1.75 20.39
CA LEU A 99 -0.43 1.92 19.55
C LEU A 99 -0.09 2.50 18.18
N LEU A 100 0.83 3.46 18.11
CA LEU A 100 1.31 4.02 16.86
C LEU A 100 2.05 2.97 16.01
N ASN A 101 2.93 2.18 16.62
CA ASN A 101 3.65 1.10 15.93
C ASN A 101 2.69 0.02 15.40
N ASP A 102 1.66 -0.33 16.16
CA ASP A 102 0.62 -1.26 15.71
C ASP A 102 -0.11 -0.69 14.49
N ARG A 103 -0.47 0.60 14.49
CA ARG A 103 -1.08 1.27 13.31
C ARG A 103 -0.14 1.24 12.10
N LEU A 104 1.13 1.56 12.29
CA LEU A 104 2.15 1.55 11.23
C LEU A 104 2.35 0.14 10.65
N LEU A 105 2.35 -0.91 11.47
CA LEU A 105 2.50 -2.29 11.01
C LEU A 105 1.23 -2.81 10.32
N LEU A 106 0.06 -2.50 10.86
CA LEU A 106 -1.22 -2.96 10.32
C LEU A 106 -1.60 -2.26 9.01
N ALA A 107 -1.11 -1.05 8.77
CA ALA A 107 -1.39 -0.31 7.54
C ALA A 107 -0.93 -1.07 6.29
N GLU A 108 0.27 -1.68 6.28
CA GLU A 108 0.72 -2.51 5.13
C GLU A 108 -0.16 -3.76 4.95
N ARG A 109 -0.60 -4.37 6.06
CA ARG A 109 -1.47 -5.56 6.01
C ARG A 109 -2.84 -5.26 5.39
N SER A 110 -3.29 -4.01 5.38
CA SER A 110 -4.54 -3.61 4.74
C SER A 110 -4.55 -3.81 3.21
N PHE A 111 -3.37 -3.92 2.60
CA PHE A 111 -3.20 -4.22 1.18
C PHE A 111 -3.27 -5.71 0.84
N LEU A 112 -3.44 -6.58 1.85
CA LEU A 112 -3.58 -8.02 1.65
C LEU A 112 -5.04 -8.41 1.41
N GLN A 113 -5.27 -9.19 0.35
CA GLN A 113 -6.54 -9.87 0.08
C GLN A 113 -6.48 -11.31 0.59
N THR A 114 -7.46 -11.74 1.39
CA THR A 114 -7.48 -13.05 2.05
C THR A 114 -7.39 -14.20 1.05
N GLU A 115 -8.17 -14.12 -0.02
CA GLU A 115 -8.29 -15.10 -1.10
C GLU A 115 -7.12 -15.05 -2.10
N GLY A 116 -6.35 -13.96 -2.06
CA GLY A 116 -5.30 -13.65 -3.03
C GLY A 116 -5.80 -13.19 -4.40
N LEU A 117 -4.87 -13.12 -5.35
CA LEU A 117 -5.15 -12.75 -6.73
C LEU A 117 -5.87 -13.88 -7.48
N GLN A 118 -6.67 -13.51 -8.48
CA GLN A 118 -7.46 -14.48 -9.25
C GLN A 118 -6.55 -15.50 -9.96
N GLY A 119 -6.76 -16.78 -9.67
CA GLY A 119 -5.93 -17.87 -10.20
C GLY A 119 -4.58 -18.03 -9.50
N ARG A 120 -4.23 -17.14 -8.55
CA ARG A 120 -2.93 -17.12 -7.86
C ARG A 120 -3.08 -16.79 -6.38
N GLY A 121 -3.83 -17.64 -5.65
CA GLY A 121 -4.24 -17.39 -4.25
C GLY A 121 -3.11 -17.25 -3.21
N TRP A 122 -1.87 -17.62 -3.57
CA TRP A 122 -0.69 -17.39 -2.72
C TRP A 122 -0.22 -15.93 -2.75
N PHE A 123 -0.46 -15.20 -3.86
CA PHE A 123 -0.13 -13.78 -3.96
C PHE A 123 -1.31 -12.96 -3.45
N LYS A 124 -1.11 -12.29 -2.31
CA LYS A 124 -2.19 -11.58 -1.59
C LYS A 124 -2.11 -10.08 -1.69
N HIS A 125 -0.96 -9.54 -2.05
CA HIS A 125 -0.73 -8.10 -2.00
C HIS A 125 -1.32 -7.41 -3.23
N LEU A 126 -2.29 -6.51 -3.01
CA LEU A 126 -3.07 -5.87 -4.07
C LEU A 126 -2.27 -4.85 -4.90
N LEU A 127 -1.15 -4.35 -4.38
CA LEU A 127 -0.32 -3.35 -5.06
C LEU A 127 0.87 -3.97 -5.79
N TYR A 128 1.36 -5.11 -5.29
CA TYR A 128 2.66 -5.68 -5.67
C TYR A 128 2.57 -7.20 -5.71
N SER A 129 3.00 -7.80 -6.80
CA SER A 129 3.11 -9.24 -6.96
C SER A 129 4.03 -9.50 -8.14
N PRO A 130 4.70 -10.66 -8.22
CA PRO A 130 5.27 -11.11 -9.48
C PRO A 130 4.23 -11.00 -10.61
N PRO A 131 4.59 -10.45 -11.77
CA PRO A 131 3.67 -10.34 -12.89
C PRO A 131 3.27 -11.75 -13.36
N GLU A 132 2.03 -11.92 -13.80
CA GLU A 132 1.61 -13.14 -14.49
C GLU A 132 2.15 -13.17 -15.92
N ASP A 133 2.11 -12.00 -16.55
CA ASP A 133 2.56 -11.73 -17.90
C ASP A 133 3.76 -10.78 -17.83
N TYR A 134 4.96 -11.29 -18.12
CA TYR A 134 6.20 -10.49 -18.09
C TYR A 134 6.28 -9.47 -19.22
N ASP A 135 5.43 -9.58 -20.25
CA ASP A 135 5.30 -8.57 -21.30
C ASP A 135 4.32 -7.45 -20.90
N SER A 136 3.66 -7.58 -19.75
CA SER A 136 2.81 -6.53 -19.19
C SER A 136 3.63 -5.28 -18.91
N LYS A 137 3.10 -4.14 -19.34
CA LYS A 137 3.68 -2.82 -19.09
C LYS A 137 3.42 -2.31 -17.67
N LEU A 138 2.60 -3.02 -16.89
CA LEU A 138 2.26 -2.66 -15.51
C LEU A 138 3.00 -3.60 -14.55
N SER A 139 3.97 -3.05 -13.80
CA SER A 139 4.70 -3.76 -12.74
C SER A 139 4.04 -3.63 -11.35
N PHE A 140 2.86 -3.03 -11.30
CA PHE A 140 2.12 -2.69 -10.08
C PHE A 140 0.62 -2.92 -10.32
N PHE A 141 -0.18 -2.93 -9.25
CA PHE A 141 -1.60 -3.30 -9.28
C PHE A 141 -1.85 -4.61 -10.05
N PRO A 142 -1.25 -5.74 -9.62
CA PRO A 142 -1.23 -6.99 -10.36
C PRO A 142 -2.63 -7.48 -10.75
N GLY A 143 -3.65 -7.33 -9.89
CA GLY A 143 -5.03 -7.69 -10.24
C GLY A 143 -5.56 -6.90 -11.45
N ILE A 144 -5.24 -5.62 -11.54
CA ILE A 144 -5.60 -4.78 -12.68
C ILE A 144 -4.82 -5.20 -13.93
N ALA A 145 -3.51 -5.42 -13.80
CA ALA A 145 -2.66 -5.87 -14.89
C ALA A 145 -3.14 -7.21 -15.47
N ASP A 146 -3.43 -8.20 -14.62
CA ASP A 146 -3.93 -9.51 -15.01
C ASP A 146 -5.30 -9.40 -15.70
N ALA A 147 -6.20 -8.55 -15.18
CA ALA A 147 -7.51 -8.32 -15.78
C ALA A 147 -7.41 -7.74 -17.21
N ILE A 148 -6.39 -6.93 -17.47
CA ILE A 148 -6.11 -6.39 -18.81
C ILE A 148 -5.53 -7.48 -19.71
N SER A 149 -4.49 -8.20 -19.27
CA SER A 149 -3.85 -9.24 -20.09
C SER A 149 -4.81 -10.38 -20.45
N ARG A 150 -5.67 -10.82 -19.52
CA ARG A 150 -6.63 -11.91 -19.75
C ARG A 150 -7.84 -11.52 -20.61
N SER A 151 -8.02 -10.23 -20.90
CA SER A 151 -9.22 -9.72 -21.57
C SER A 151 -9.25 -9.87 -23.09
N GLY A 152 -8.26 -10.54 -23.71
CA GLY A 152 -8.13 -10.63 -25.16
C GLY A 152 -9.35 -11.19 -25.90
N ASN A 153 -10.16 -12.04 -25.25
CA ASN A 153 -11.36 -12.66 -25.83
C ASN A 153 -12.68 -12.09 -25.28
N LEU A 154 -12.63 -11.12 -24.36
CA LEU A 154 -13.83 -10.52 -23.73
C LEU A 154 -14.36 -9.37 -24.58
N SER A 155 -15.66 -9.09 -24.45
CA SER A 155 -16.22 -7.84 -24.98
C SER A 155 -15.59 -6.63 -24.28
N SER A 156 -15.61 -5.47 -24.94
CA SER A 156 -15.10 -4.22 -24.35
C SER A 156 -15.76 -3.88 -23.01
N GLU A 157 -17.05 -4.22 -22.86
CA GLU A 157 -17.82 -3.98 -21.63
C GLU A 157 -17.38 -4.90 -20.50
N GLU A 158 -17.28 -6.21 -20.74
CA GLU A 158 -16.83 -7.18 -19.74
C GLU A 158 -15.41 -6.88 -19.25
N ARG A 159 -14.52 -6.49 -20.17
CA ARG A 159 -13.17 -6.04 -19.82
C ARG A 159 -13.20 -4.81 -18.91
N GLN A 160 -14.03 -3.81 -19.24
CA GLN A 160 -14.12 -2.58 -18.45
C GLN A 160 -14.64 -2.88 -17.03
N VAL A 161 -15.64 -3.75 -16.91
CA VAL A 161 -16.19 -4.19 -15.62
C VAL A 161 -15.14 -4.91 -14.79
N ALA A 162 -14.37 -5.82 -15.38
CA ALA A 162 -13.29 -6.54 -14.69
C ALA A 162 -12.21 -5.57 -14.17
N VAL A 163 -11.75 -4.63 -15.01
CA VAL A 163 -10.76 -3.62 -14.60
C VAL A 163 -11.31 -2.71 -13.50
N GLN A 164 -12.57 -2.26 -13.63
CA GLN A 164 -13.21 -1.40 -12.64
C GLN A 164 -13.35 -2.11 -11.28
N HIS A 165 -13.69 -3.40 -11.28
CA HIS A 165 -13.75 -4.21 -10.07
C HIS A 165 -12.39 -4.26 -9.35
N GLU A 166 -11.30 -4.47 -10.08
CA GLU A 166 -9.94 -4.49 -9.52
C GLU A 166 -9.53 -3.12 -8.98
N VAL A 167 -9.81 -2.04 -9.72
CA VAL A 167 -9.60 -0.65 -9.26
C VAL A 167 -10.32 -0.39 -7.94
N TRP A 168 -11.55 -0.87 -7.80
CA TRP A 168 -12.33 -0.69 -6.57
C TRP A 168 -11.74 -1.47 -5.38
N LYS A 169 -11.23 -2.69 -5.60
CA LYS A 169 -10.53 -3.44 -4.55
C LYS A 169 -9.29 -2.70 -4.05
N VAL A 170 -8.47 -2.19 -4.98
CA VAL A 170 -7.28 -1.38 -4.66
C VAL A 170 -7.67 -0.11 -3.91
N SER A 171 -8.65 0.64 -4.43
CA SER A 171 -9.16 1.88 -3.81
C SER A 171 -9.62 1.65 -2.36
N ARG A 172 -10.40 0.58 -2.12
CA ARG A 172 -10.82 0.20 -0.78
C ARG A 172 -9.68 -0.22 0.13
N ALA A 173 -8.62 -0.82 -0.40
CA ALA A 173 -7.45 -1.17 0.38
C ALA A 173 -6.67 0.08 0.81
N ILE A 174 -6.49 1.06 -0.10
CA ILE A 174 -5.89 2.37 0.21
C ILE A 174 -6.70 3.10 1.29
N GLN A 175 -8.04 3.10 1.18
CA GLN A 175 -8.89 3.70 2.21
C GLN A 175 -8.77 3.00 3.56
N ARG A 176 -8.70 1.65 3.57
CA ARG A 176 -8.47 0.88 4.79
C ARG A 176 -7.12 1.21 5.41
N ALA A 177 -6.07 1.32 4.62
CA ALA A 177 -4.74 1.75 5.08
C ALA A 177 -4.82 3.13 5.76
N ALA A 178 -5.50 4.09 5.14
CA ALA A 178 -5.67 5.44 5.68
C ALA A 178 -6.42 5.43 7.04
N SER A 179 -7.52 4.68 7.14
CA SER A 179 -8.29 4.56 8.40
C SER A 179 -7.49 3.85 9.49
N VAL A 180 -6.73 2.79 9.16
CA VAL A 180 -5.80 2.12 10.09
C VAL A 180 -4.74 3.10 10.57
N LEU A 181 -4.15 3.89 9.66
CA LEU A 181 -3.20 4.93 10.03
C LEU A 181 -3.81 5.96 10.96
N ARG A 182 -5.10 6.28 10.89
CA ARG A 182 -5.77 7.18 11.86
C ARG A 182 -6.19 6.51 13.18
N GLY A 183 -6.12 5.18 13.25
CA GLY A 183 -6.61 4.42 14.41
C GLY A 183 -8.14 4.22 14.40
N GLU A 184 -8.79 4.41 13.26
CA GLU A 184 -10.23 4.24 13.06
C GLU A 184 -10.58 2.76 12.81
N PHE A 185 -10.30 1.88 13.78
CA PHE A 185 -10.46 0.43 13.62
C PHE A 185 -11.93 -0.05 13.57
N SER A 186 -12.90 0.80 13.94
CA SER A 186 -14.29 0.35 14.21
C SER A 186 -15.41 1.16 13.54
N GLN A 187 -15.15 2.20 12.75
CA GLN A 187 -16.23 2.96 12.11
C GLN A 187 -16.74 2.37 10.77
N GLN A 188 -16.13 1.29 10.26
CA GLN A 188 -16.48 0.72 8.94
C GLN A 188 -17.51 -0.43 8.99
N ASN A 189 -18.02 -0.81 10.17
CA ASN A 189 -19.12 -1.79 10.31
C ASN A 189 -20.50 -1.15 10.51
N GLU A 190 -20.61 0.19 10.45
CA GLU A 190 -21.90 0.84 10.29
C GLU A 190 -22.28 0.74 8.79
N PRO A 191 -23.43 0.12 8.43
CA PRO A 191 -23.87 0.11 7.05
C PRO A 191 -24.06 1.56 6.60
N SER A 192 -23.34 1.95 5.55
CA SER A 192 -23.60 3.21 4.87
C SER A 192 -25.06 3.23 4.44
N ASN A 193 -25.87 4.05 5.12
CA ASN A 193 -27.22 4.43 4.69
C ASN A 193 -27.11 5.22 3.39
N LEU A 194 -26.79 4.54 2.30
CA LEU A 194 -27.06 5.00 0.94
C LEU A 194 -28.55 4.76 0.69
N SER A 195 -29.36 5.72 1.13
CA SER A 195 -30.74 5.83 0.70
C SER A 195 -30.77 6.07 -0.80
N PHE A 196 -30.86 5.00 -1.59
CA PHE A 196 -31.28 5.10 -2.98
C PHE A 196 -32.76 5.49 -2.98
N SER A 197 -33.03 6.77 -3.21
CA SER A 197 -34.36 7.27 -3.54
C SER A 197 -34.75 6.69 -4.90
N VAL A 198 -35.41 5.54 -4.88
CA VAL A 198 -36.22 5.08 -6.01
C VAL A 198 -37.56 5.79 -5.89
N ALA A 199 -37.78 6.80 -6.73
CA ALA A 199 -39.09 7.38 -6.95
C ALA A 199 -39.72 6.71 -8.19
N PRO A 200 -41.07 6.60 -8.22
CA PRO A 200 -41.83 5.67 -9.08
C PRO A 200 -41.87 6.04 -10.56
#